data_AF-A0AAE4F1D7-F1
#
_entry.id   AF-A0AAE4F1D7-F1
#
_cell.length_a   1.000
_cell.length_b   1.000
_cell.length_c   1.000
_cell.angle_alpha   90.00
_cell.angle_beta   90.00
_cell.angle_gamma   90.00
#
_symmetry.space_group_name_H-M   'P 1'
#
loop_
_entity.id
_entity.type
_entity.pdbx_description
1 polymer ?
#
loop_
_entity_poly.entity_id
_entity_poly.type
_entity_poly.pdbx_seq_one_letter_code
_entity_poly.pdbx_strand_id
1 'polypeptide(L)' 'MAIAQRERQVFGEPLKTTERVIGGLAVAAGALGHAALLAAAALLCYVLLFGL' A
#
# COMPACT_ATOMS: atom_id res chain seq x y z
N MET A 1 15.77 13.47 -10.37
CA MET A 1 16.06 13.71 -8.93
C MET A 1 16.47 12.39 -8.30
N ALA A 2 17.62 12.32 -7.62
CA ALA A 2 18.06 11.09 -6.96
C ALA A 2 17.16 10.78 -5.76
N ILE A 3 16.80 9.51 -5.56
CA ILE A 3 15.92 9.07 -4.46
C ILE A 3 16.46 9.54 -3.11
N ALA A 4 17.78 9.47 -2.91
CA ALA A 4 18.46 9.96 -1.70
C ALA A 4 18.29 11.46 -1.44
N GLN A 5 18.15 12.29 -2.49
CA GLN A 5 17.89 13.73 -2.33
C GLN A 5 16.46 13.97 -1.82
N ARG A 6 15.49 13.21 -2.33
CA ARG A 6 14.09 13.29 -1.88
C ARG A 6 13.94 12.76 -0.45
N GLU A 7 14.62 11.67 -0.12
CA GLU A 7 14.65 11.13 1.25
C GLU A 7 15.23 12.15 2.23
N ARG A 8 16.34 12.82 1.88
CA ARG A 8 16.93 13.86 2.74
C ARG A 8 16.04 15.10 2.92
N GLN A 9 15.24 15.46 1.92
CA GLN A 9 14.28 16.57 2.03
C GLN A 9 13.09 16.23 2.93
N VAL A 10 12.63 14.98 2.92
CA VAL A 10 11.44 14.54 3.67
C VAL A 10 11.78 14.06 5.08
N PHE A 11 12.91 13.36 5.23
CA PHE A 11 13.31 12.67 6.46
C PHE A 11 14.56 13.28 7.13
N GLY A 12 15.20 14.29 6.52
CA GLY A 12 16.41 14.95 7.05
C GLY A 12 17.71 14.17 6.84
N GLU A 13 17.63 12.84 6.75
CA GLU A 13 18.74 11.92 6.49
C GLU A 13 18.34 10.85 5.44
N PRO A 14 19.29 10.25 4.71
CA PRO A 14 18.99 9.14 3.83
C PRO A 14 18.53 7.92 4.63
N LEU A 15 17.44 7.28 4.21
CA LEU A 15 16.87 6.13 4.90
C LEU A 15 17.83 4.94 4.86
N LYS A 16 17.94 4.23 5.97
CA LYS A 16 18.69 2.97 6.03
C LYS A 16 17.97 1.90 5.21
N THR A 17 18.72 0.95 4.65
CA THR A 17 18.16 -0.16 3.86
C THR A 17 17.02 -0.86 4.59
N THR A 18 17.15 -1.10 5.90
CA THR A 18 16.13 -1.75 6.72
C THR A 18 14.83 -0.94 6.79
N GLU A 19 14.91 0.37 6.95
CA GLU A 19 13.73 1.25 7.02
C GLU A 19 12.96 1.28 5.70
N ARG A 20 13.70 1.26 4.58
CA ARG A 20 13.10 1.18 3.23
C ARG A 20 12.35 -0.14 3.03
N VAL A 21 12.91 -1.25 3.50
CA VAL A 21 12.28 -2.57 3.40
C VAL A 21 11.01 -2.64 4.25
N ILE A 22 11.05 -2.17 5.49
CA ILE A 22 9.89 -2.17 6.38
C ILE A 22 8.79 -1.24 5.84
N GLY A 23 9.17 -0.04 5.38
CA GLY A 23 8.23 0.89 4.75
C GLY A 23 7.59 0.30 3.49
N GLY A 24 8.38 -0.38 2.65
CA GLY A 24 7.88 -1.09 1.47
C GLY A 24 6.90 -2.21 1.83
N LEU A 25 7.21 -3.02 2.85
CA LEU A 25 6.32 -4.07 3.37
C LEU A 25 5.00 -3.51 3.89
N ALA A 26 5.04 -2.42 4.66
CA ALA A 26 3.83 -1.76 5.17
C ALA A 26 2.93 -1.26 4.03
N VAL A 27 3.52 -0.64 3.00
CA VAL A 27 2.77 -0.19 1.81
C VAL A 27 2.19 -1.38 1.04
N ALA A 28 2.97 -2.45 0.84
CA ALA A 28 2.50 -3.66 0.16
C ALA A 28 1.34 -4.32 0.90
N ALA A 29 1.44 -4.47 2.23
CA ALA A 29 0.38 -5.02 3.06
C ALA A 29 -0.88 -4.15 3.01
N GLY A 30 -0.73 -2.82 3.09
CA GLY A 30 -1.85 -1.89 2.97
C GLY A 30 -2.55 -1.96 1.60
N ALA A 31 -1.78 -2.07 0.52
CA ALA A 31 -2.30 -2.22 -0.83
C ALA A 31 -3.06 -3.54 -1.03
N LEU A 32 -2.52 -4.65 -0.53
CA LEU A 32 -3.18 -5.95 -0.56
C LEU A 32 -4.48 -5.95 0.26
N GLY A 33 -4.48 -5.31 1.42
CA GLY A 33 -5.68 -5.12 2.24
C GLY A 33 -6.78 -4.35 1.49
N HIS A 34 -6.42 -3.24 0.83
CA HIS A 34 -7.39 -2.49 0.02
C HIS A 34 -7.91 -3.30 -1.18
N ALA A 35 -7.04 -4.06 -1.86
CA ALA A 35 -7.46 -4.94 -2.95
C ALA A 35 -8.45 -6.00 -2.46
N ALA A 36 -8.19 -6.60 -1.28
CA ALA A 36 -9.10 -7.56 -0.66
C ALA A 36 -10.46 -6.93 -0.29
N LEU A 37 -10.46 -5.70 0.25
CA LEU A 37 -11.69 -4.97 0.56
C LEU A 37 -12.49 -4.65 -0.71
N LEU A 38 -11.84 -4.22 -1.79
CA LEU A 38 -12.49 -3.97 -3.08
C LEU A 38 -13.09 -5.27 -3.65
N ALA A 39 -12.36 -6.37 -3.58
CA ALA A 39 -12.87 -7.67 -4.02
C ALA A 39 -14.09 -8.11 -3.19
N ALA A 40 -14.04 -7.96 -1.87
CA ALA A 40 -15.16 -8.26 -0.99
C ALA A 40 -16.38 -7.37 -1.28
N ALA A 41 -16.17 -6.06 -1.50
CA ALA A 41 -17.24 -5.14 -1.87
C ALA A 41 -17.86 -5.51 -3.22
N ALA A 42 -17.06 -5.84 -4.23
CA ALA A 42 -17.55 -6.29 -5.53
C ALA A 42 -18.36 -7.59 -5.42
N LEU A 43 -17.89 -8.54 -4.61
CA LEU A 43 -18.58 -9.81 -4.37
C LEU A 43 -19.91 -9.60 -3.64
N LEU A 44 -19.95 -8.70 -2.64
CA LEU A 44 -21.18 -8.30 -1.98
C LEU A 44 -22.18 -7.70 -2.97
N CYS A 45 -21.74 -6.75 -3.81
CA CYS A 45 -22.58 -6.17 -4.85
C CYS A 45 -23.11 -7.23 -5.83
N TYR A 46 -22.27 -8.18 -6.24
CA TYR A 46 -22.69 -9.29 -7.10
C TYR A 46 -23.80 -10.11 -6.44
N VAL A 47 -23.63 -10.50 -5.17
CA VAL A 47 -24.65 -11.25 -4.42
C VAL A 47 -25.96 -10.46 -4.32
N LEU A 48 -25.90 -9.15 -4.05
CA LEU A 48 -27.09 -8.31 -3.95
C LEU A 48 -27.84 -8.15 -5.27
N LEU A 49 -27.12 -8.10 -6.39
CA LEU A 49 -27.71 -7.85 -7.71
C LEU A 49 -28.19 -9.12 -8.42
N PHE A 50 -27.55 -10.26 -8.15
CA PHE A 50 -27.76 -11.50 -8.92
C PHE A 50 -28.05 -12.73 -8.06
N GLY A 51 -27.93 -12.63 -6.73
CA GLY A 51 -28.08 -13.76 -5.80
C GLY A 51 -29.40 -13.80 -5.03
N LEU A 52 -30.35 -12.91 -5.34
CA LEU A 52 -31.71 -12.89 -4.77
C LEU A 52 -32.75 -13.36 -5.80
#